data_AF-A0A8T1FHT0-F1
#
_entry.id   AF-A0A8T1FHT0-F1
#
_cell.length_a   1.000
_cell.length_b   1.000
_cell.length_c   1.000
_cell.angle_alpha   90.00
_cell.angle_beta   90.00
_cell.angle_gamma   90.00
#
_symmetry.space_group_name_H-M   'P 1'
#
loop_
_entity.id
_entity.type
_entity.pdbx_description
1 polymer ?
#
loop_
_entity_poly.entity_id
_entity_poly.type
_entity_poly.pdbx_seq_one_letter_code
_entity_poly.pdbx_strand_id
1 'polypeptide(L)'
;MLNIVHVDEKWFNHDKKTRIYYLTKGENAPQRHHRSARNIEKTMFLAAVARPRWDPHRKTEFDGKIGLWPFTEDYVAQQSSKNRPAGTMLKRNIKAVNAEVYTHFLLEFVFAAIRSRWPRGDRGKIIYVQQDNATSHIQPNDPDVLREGSRDGWDIRLIFQPPNSPDLNCLGLGYFSAIQTLQYKTYVSTTEQLIEVVEASTAMSLNFLISGSQSCDVKGNFLDTSYVMLM
;
A
#
# COMPACT_ATOMS: atom_id res chain seq x y z
N MET A 1 -2.55 15.91 16.21
CA MET A 1 -3.03 16.29 14.86
C MET A 1 -3.78 15.11 14.27
N LEU A 2 -5.03 15.30 13.81
CA LEU A 2 -5.83 14.22 13.19
C LEU A 2 -5.78 14.24 11.64
N ASN A 3 -5.30 15.33 11.06
CA ASN A 3 -5.27 15.53 9.60
C ASN A 3 -3.91 15.19 9.00
N ILE A 4 -3.41 13.99 9.30
CA ILE A 4 -2.16 13.49 8.72
C ILE A 4 -2.50 12.27 7.86
N VAL A 5 -1.96 12.26 6.65
CA VAL A 5 -1.87 11.12 5.74
C VAL A 5 -0.43 10.68 5.72
N HIS A 6 -0.16 9.43 6.11
CA HIS A 6 1.16 8.82 5.95
C HIS A 6 1.26 8.24 4.55
N VAL A 7 2.37 8.53 3.87
CA VAL A 7 2.73 7.91 2.59
C VAL A 7 4.06 7.21 2.70
N ASP A 8 4.17 6.05 2.07
CA ASP A 8 5.40 5.24 2.08
C ASP A 8 5.37 4.21 0.95
N GLU A 9 6.55 3.81 0.51
CA GLU A 9 6.76 2.80 -0.51
C GLU A 9 7.09 1.44 0.08
N LYS A 10 6.53 0.41 -0.53
CA LYS A 10 6.83 -0.97 -0.15
C LYS A 10 6.99 -1.88 -1.34
N TRP A 11 8.10 -2.60 -1.39
CA TRP A 11 8.24 -3.78 -2.24
C TRP A 11 7.46 -4.96 -1.67
N PHE A 12 6.51 -5.49 -2.45
CA PHE A 12 5.85 -6.76 -2.18
C PHE A 12 6.48 -7.85 -3.04
N ASN A 13 6.91 -8.95 -2.40
CA ASN A 13 7.43 -10.11 -3.13
C ASN A 13 6.26 -10.94 -3.67
N HIS A 14 6.41 -11.51 -4.87
CA HIS A 14 5.43 -12.45 -5.44
C HIS A 14 5.29 -13.70 -4.56
N ASP A 15 6.38 -14.12 -3.90
CA ASP A 15 6.42 -15.34 -3.11
C ASP A 15 7.42 -15.27 -1.93
N LYS A 16 7.33 -16.22 -1.00
CA LYS A 16 8.28 -16.40 0.12
C LYS A 16 9.51 -17.18 -0.35
N LYS A 17 10.67 -16.96 0.28
CA LYS A 17 11.89 -17.77 0.03
C LYS A 17 11.61 -19.27 0.21
N THR A 18 10.95 -19.60 1.31
CA THR A 18 10.57 -20.97 1.69
C THR A 18 9.09 -20.99 2.08
N ARG A 19 8.36 -22.02 1.64
CA ARG A 19 7.00 -22.34 2.10
C ARG A 19 7.00 -23.74 2.68
N ILE A 20 6.28 -23.90 3.78
CA ILE A 20 6.04 -25.19 4.42
C ILE A 20 4.56 -25.53 4.17
N TYR A 21 4.32 -26.72 3.64
CA TYR A 21 2.97 -27.22 3.39
C TYR A 21 2.78 -28.50 4.20
N TYR A 22 1.66 -28.59 4.89
CA TYR A 22 1.19 -29.84 5.49
C TYR A 22 0.26 -30.50 4.48
N LEU A 23 0.61 -31.71 4.04
CA LEU A 23 -0.13 -32.45 3.04
C LEU A 23 -0.79 -33.66 3.67
N THR A 24 -2.02 -33.94 3.27
CA THR A 24 -2.71 -35.17 3.65
C THR A 24 -2.23 -36.34 2.79
N LYS A 25 -2.47 -37.58 3.25
CA LYS A 25 -2.02 -38.78 2.54
C LYS A 25 -2.68 -38.85 1.15
N GLY A 26 -1.88 -38.81 0.09
CA GLY A 26 -2.34 -38.85 -1.30
C GLY A 26 -2.50 -37.48 -1.97
N GLU A 27 -2.26 -36.39 -1.24
CA GLU A 27 -2.30 -35.04 -1.80
C GLU A 27 -0.97 -34.70 -2.50
N ASN A 28 -1.07 -34.09 -3.69
CA ASN A 28 0.12 -33.64 -4.41
C ASN A 28 0.64 -32.34 -3.79
N ALA A 29 1.96 -32.24 -3.64
CA ALA A 29 2.58 -31.01 -3.21
C ALA A 29 2.29 -29.87 -4.21
N PRO A 30 1.98 -28.65 -3.73
CA PRO A 30 1.80 -27.49 -4.60
C PRO A 30 3.04 -27.26 -5.47
N GLN A 31 2.84 -27.14 -6.78
CA GLN A 31 3.96 -26.88 -7.69
C GLN A 31 4.41 -25.43 -7.58
N ARG A 32 5.69 -25.22 -7.26
CA ARG A 32 6.30 -23.90 -7.23
C ARG A 32 7.01 -23.60 -8.56
N HIS A 33 6.67 -22.48 -9.18
CA HIS A 33 7.26 -22.11 -10.47
C HIS A 33 8.67 -21.47 -10.34
N HIS A 34 8.97 -20.81 -9.21
CA HIS A 34 10.28 -20.21 -8.97
C HIS A 34 11.28 -21.22 -8.39
N ARG A 35 12.38 -21.47 -9.11
CA ARG A 35 13.45 -22.41 -8.69
C ARG A 35 14.44 -21.82 -7.69
N SER A 36 14.53 -20.49 -7.59
CA SER A 36 15.48 -19.78 -6.73
C SER A 36 14.86 -18.54 -6.12
N ALA A 37 15.20 -18.25 -4.86
CA ALA A 37 14.78 -17.04 -4.16
C ALA A 37 15.28 -15.75 -4.82
N ARG A 38 16.37 -15.83 -5.60
CA ARG A 38 16.93 -14.69 -6.33
C ARG A 38 16.04 -14.22 -7.48
N ASN A 39 15.18 -15.11 -7.98
CA ASN A 39 14.29 -14.84 -9.11
C ASN A 39 12.84 -14.66 -8.66
N ILE A 40 12.62 -14.36 -7.37
CA ILE A 40 11.30 -13.96 -6.89
C ILE A 40 11.13 -12.50 -7.30
N GLU A 41 10.22 -12.29 -8.23
CA GLU A 41 9.82 -10.95 -8.67
C GLU A 41 9.20 -10.17 -7.51
N LYS A 42 9.32 -8.85 -7.60
CA LYS A 42 8.78 -7.92 -6.61
C LYS A 42 8.12 -6.78 -7.35
N THR A 43 7.06 -6.24 -6.77
CA THR A 43 6.38 -5.05 -7.27
C THR A 43 6.36 -4.01 -6.15
N MET A 44 6.79 -2.78 -6.44
CA MET A 44 6.75 -1.67 -5.49
C MET A 44 5.38 -1.03 -5.54
N PHE A 45 4.86 -0.64 -4.38
CA PHE A 45 3.61 0.11 -4.25
C PHE A 45 3.85 1.36 -3.43
N LEU A 46 3.18 2.45 -3.78
CA LEU A 46 2.98 3.62 -2.93
C LEU A 46 1.66 3.45 -2.18
N ALA A 47 1.69 3.55 -0.86
CA ALA A 47 0.49 3.52 -0.03
C ALA A 47 0.22 4.88 0.60
N ALA A 48 -1.05 5.18 0.81
CA ALA A 48 -1.50 6.34 1.57
C ALA A 48 -2.58 5.93 2.57
N VAL A 49 -2.34 6.20 3.86
CA VAL A 49 -3.26 5.88 4.95
C VAL A 49 -3.31 7.02 5.95
N ALA A 50 -4.50 7.29 6.47
CA ALA A 50 -4.76 8.24 7.52
C ALA A 50 -5.44 7.56 8.71
N ARG A 51 -5.56 8.29 9.81
CA ARG A 51 -6.26 7.79 10.99
C ARG A 51 -7.77 7.65 10.70
N PRO A 52 -8.37 6.47 10.98
CA PRO A 52 -9.81 6.29 10.91
C PRO A 52 -10.54 7.24 11.87
N ARG A 53 -11.71 7.74 11.46
CA ARG A 53 -12.53 8.65 12.27
C ARG A 53 -13.98 8.70 11.79
N TRP A 54 -14.88 9.14 12.64
CA TRP A 54 -16.26 9.40 12.24
C TRP A 54 -16.35 10.54 11.21
N ASP A 55 -17.09 10.34 10.12
CA ASP A 55 -17.47 11.38 9.14
C ASP A 55 -18.93 11.77 9.35
N PRO A 56 -19.21 12.91 10.02
CA PRO A 56 -20.58 13.35 10.28
C PRO A 56 -21.39 13.63 9.01
N HIS A 57 -20.74 14.03 7.92
CA HIS A 57 -21.42 14.37 6.68
C HIS A 57 -21.91 13.11 5.97
N ARG A 58 -21.08 12.07 5.93
CA ARG A 58 -21.46 10.77 5.33
C ARG A 58 -22.20 9.85 6.30
N LYS A 59 -22.30 10.23 7.59
CA LYS A 59 -22.90 9.42 8.67
C LYS A 59 -22.33 8.00 8.72
N THR A 60 -21.02 7.90 8.50
CA THR A 60 -20.29 6.63 8.47
C THR A 60 -18.88 6.85 9.01
N GLU A 61 -18.21 5.77 9.37
CA GLU A 61 -16.78 5.80 9.69
C GLU A 61 -15.96 5.99 8.40
N PHE A 62 -15.07 6.98 8.42
CA PHE A 62 -13.97 7.09 7.48
C PHE A 62 -12.90 6.10 7.90
N ASP A 63 -12.70 5.07 7.08
CA ASP A 63 -11.79 3.96 7.36
C ASP A 63 -10.31 4.34 7.33
N GLY A 64 -9.93 5.57 6.96
CA GLY A 64 -8.53 5.97 6.90
C GLY A 64 -7.77 5.47 5.68
N LYS A 65 -8.33 4.56 4.87
CA LYS A 65 -7.68 4.10 3.64
C LYS A 65 -7.78 5.21 2.61
N ILE A 66 -6.66 5.70 2.08
CA ILE A 66 -6.67 6.64 0.96
C ILE A 66 -6.49 5.85 -0.33
N GLY A 67 -5.39 5.11 -0.45
CA GLY A 67 -5.15 4.25 -1.61
C GLY A 67 -3.84 3.47 -1.54
N LEU A 68 -3.66 2.63 -2.55
CA LEU A 68 -2.49 1.82 -2.79
C LEU A 68 -2.28 1.73 -4.30
N TRP A 69 -1.09 2.12 -4.78
CA TRP A 69 -0.82 2.21 -6.21
C TRP A 69 0.47 1.48 -6.57
N PRO A 70 0.44 0.48 -7.47
CA PRO A 70 1.64 -0.18 -7.95
C PRO A 70 2.43 0.73 -8.89
N PHE A 71 3.76 0.74 -8.75
CA PHE A 71 4.66 1.36 -9.71
C PHE A 71 4.81 0.49 -10.96
N THR A 72 3.76 0.46 -11.77
CA THR A 72 3.67 -0.33 -12.99
C THR A 72 3.21 0.50 -14.16
N GLU A 73 3.63 0.08 -15.35
CA GLU A 73 3.17 0.61 -16.63
C GLU A 73 2.44 -0.48 -17.43
N ASP A 74 1.44 -0.05 -18.19
CA ASP A 74 0.77 -0.91 -19.16
C ASP A 74 1.65 -1.11 -20.39
N TYR A 75 1.65 -2.30 -20.96
CA TYR A 75 2.35 -2.62 -22.20
C TYR A 75 1.60 -3.65 -23.02
N VAL A 76 1.82 -3.63 -24.33
CA VAL A 76 1.24 -4.61 -25.27
C VAL A 76 2.21 -5.79 -25.42
N ALA A 77 1.71 -7.01 -25.20
CA ALA A 77 2.45 -8.23 -25.47
C ALA A 77 2.84 -8.32 -26.96
N GLN A 78 4.14 -8.29 -27.26
CA GLN A 78 4.65 -8.32 -28.64
C GLN A 78 4.65 -9.73 -29.25
N GLN A 79 4.73 -10.76 -28.41
CA GLN A 79 4.82 -12.15 -28.84
C GLN A 79 3.76 -12.99 -28.13
N SER A 80 3.20 -13.93 -28.89
CA SER A 80 2.31 -14.94 -28.33
C SER A 80 3.11 -15.96 -27.53
N SER A 81 2.69 -16.22 -26.31
CA SER A 81 3.14 -17.35 -25.49
C SER A 81 1.95 -18.21 -25.11
N LYS A 82 2.20 -19.40 -24.57
CA LYS A 82 1.16 -20.37 -24.18
C LYS A 82 0.02 -19.75 -23.35
N ASN A 83 0.32 -18.74 -22.53
CA ASN A 83 -0.65 -18.10 -21.64
C ASN A 83 -0.88 -16.60 -21.93
N ARG A 84 -0.26 -16.06 -22.99
CA ARG A 84 -0.33 -14.62 -23.29
C ARG A 84 -0.35 -14.41 -24.81
N PRO A 85 -1.53 -14.25 -25.43
CA PRO A 85 -1.63 -13.90 -26.84
C PRO A 85 -0.95 -12.55 -27.13
N ALA A 86 -0.30 -12.42 -28.29
CA ALA A 86 0.17 -11.12 -28.77
C ALA A 86 -1.00 -10.12 -28.85
N GLY A 87 -0.74 -8.86 -28.52
CA GLY A 87 -1.75 -7.81 -28.46
C GLY A 87 -2.46 -7.66 -27.12
N THR A 88 -2.25 -8.57 -26.16
CA THR A 88 -2.84 -8.44 -24.81
C THR A 88 -2.21 -7.27 -24.05
N MET A 89 -3.04 -6.40 -23.47
CA MET A 89 -2.62 -5.37 -22.52
C MET A 89 -2.24 -6.02 -21.19
N LEU A 90 -1.00 -5.80 -20.76
CA LEU A 90 -0.42 -6.39 -19.56
C LEU A 90 0.27 -5.31 -18.72
N LYS A 91 0.57 -5.61 -17.45
CA LYS A 91 1.30 -4.72 -16.56
C LYS A 91 2.71 -5.23 -16.29
N ARG A 92 3.66 -4.31 -16.23
CA ARG A 92 5.02 -4.61 -15.78
C ARG A 92 5.53 -3.52 -14.85
N ASN A 93 6.51 -3.85 -14.01
CA ASN A 93 7.15 -2.88 -13.15
C ASN A 93 7.80 -1.76 -13.95
N ILE A 94 7.67 -0.53 -13.46
CA ILE A 94 8.48 0.60 -13.91
C ILE A 94 9.94 0.27 -13.57
N LYS A 95 10.86 0.47 -14.53
CA LYS A 95 12.26 0.06 -14.40
C LYS A 95 12.99 0.73 -13.22
N ALA A 96 12.71 2.00 -12.98
CA ALA A 96 13.28 2.77 -11.89
C ALA A 96 12.24 3.78 -11.39
N VAL A 97 12.03 3.81 -10.07
CA VAL A 97 11.22 4.84 -9.41
C VAL A 97 12.17 5.97 -9.05
N ASN A 98 12.21 7.01 -9.89
CA ASN A 98 12.97 8.23 -9.65
C ASN A 98 12.06 9.33 -9.08
N ALA A 99 12.61 10.52 -8.84
CA ALA A 99 11.86 11.64 -8.29
C ALA A 99 10.65 12.05 -9.16
N GLU A 100 10.79 11.99 -10.48
CA GLU A 100 9.71 12.33 -11.42
C GLU A 100 8.54 11.34 -11.33
N VAL A 101 8.83 10.03 -11.35
CA VAL A 101 7.82 8.98 -11.19
C VAL A 101 7.15 9.10 -9.83
N TYR A 102 7.92 9.29 -8.75
CA TYR A 102 7.36 9.48 -7.41
C TYR A 102 6.42 10.70 -7.35
N THR A 103 6.88 11.84 -7.88
CA THR A 103 6.11 13.10 -7.93
C THR A 103 4.80 12.91 -8.67
N HIS A 104 4.83 12.27 -9.85
CA HIS A 104 3.62 11.96 -10.60
C HIS A 104 2.62 11.13 -9.78
N PHE A 105 3.10 10.07 -9.12
CA PHE A 105 2.25 9.24 -8.27
C PHE A 105 1.67 10.02 -7.08
N LEU A 106 2.46 10.88 -6.44
CA LEU A 106 2.03 11.70 -5.32
C LEU A 106 0.93 12.70 -5.75
N LEU A 107 1.13 13.44 -6.83
CA LEU A 107 0.24 14.53 -7.23
C LEU A 107 -1.03 14.03 -7.93
N GLU A 108 -0.89 13.09 -8.86
CA GLU A 108 -2.01 12.63 -9.69
C GLU A 108 -2.85 11.55 -8.99
N PHE A 109 -2.24 10.75 -8.12
CA PHE A 109 -2.94 9.64 -7.46
C PHE A 109 -3.22 9.94 -5.99
N VAL A 110 -2.19 10.22 -5.18
CA VAL A 110 -2.38 10.42 -3.73
C VAL A 110 -3.24 11.65 -3.46
N PHE A 111 -2.87 12.81 -4.00
CA PHE A 111 -3.62 14.05 -3.75
C PHE A 111 -5.03 13.98 -4.33
N ALA A 112 -5.21 13.38 -5.51
CA ALA A 112 -6.54 13.15 -6.08
C ALA A 112 -7.41 12.24 -5.19
N ALA A 113 -6.84 11.16 -4.66
CA ALA A 113 -7.55 10.26 -3.77
C ALA A 113 -7.90 10.91 -2.43
N ILE A 114 -7.02 11.77 -1.87
CA ILE A 114 -7.33 12.58 -0.69
C ILE A 114 -8.55 13.45 -1.00
N ARG A 115 -8.55 14.23 -2.08
CA ARG A 115 -9.69 15.09 -2.45
C ARG A 115 -11.02 14.32 -2.60
N SER A 116 -10.97 13.10 -3.11
CA SER A 116 -12.14 12.25 -3.30
C SER A 116 -12.66 11.62 -1.99
N ARG A 117 -11.75 11.08 -1.17
CA ARG A 117 -12.10 10.24 -0.02
C ARG A 117 -12.15 10.98 1.30
N TRP A 118 -11.38 12.06 1.46
CA TRP A 118 -11.26 12.77 2.73
C TRP A 118 -12.63 13.30 3.22
N PRO A 119 -12.90 13.26 4.53
CA PRO A 119 -14.14 13.80 5.08
C PRO A 119 -14.38 15.26 4.67
N ARG A 120 -15.53 15.53 4.05
CA ARG A 120 -15.86 16.85 3.50
C ARG A 120 -16.00 17.93 4.56
N GLY A 121 -16.36 17.56 5.79
CA GLY A 121 -16.44 18.48 6.93
C GLY A 121 -15.09 19.09 7.34
N ASP A 122 -13.97 18.54 6.85
CA ASP A 122 -12.62 19.06 7.07
C ASP A 122 -12.13 19.96 5.92
N ARG A 123 -12.98 20.28 4.93
CA ARG A 123 -12.60 21.21 3.86
C ARG A 123 -12.24 22.59 4.45
N GLY A 124 -11.15 23.17 3.99
CA GLY A 124 -10.57 24.39 4.54
C GLY A 124 -9.64 24.19 5.75
N LYS A 125 -9.53 22.96 6.28
CA LYS A 125 -8.45 22.60 7.22
C LYS A 125 -7.24 22.10 6.44
N ILE A 126 -6.06 22.34 6.99
CA ILE A 126 -4.81 21.81 6.46
C ILE A 126 -4.81 20.28 6.62
N ILE A 127 -4.45 19.58 5.55
CA ILE A 127 -4.18 18.14 5.50
C ILE A 127 -2.69 17.98 5.25
N TYR A 128 -1.99 17.37 6.19
CA TYR A 128 -0.57 17.09 6.04
C TYR A 128 -0.36 15.72 5.41
N VAL A 129 0.39 15.66 4.33
CA VAL A 129 0.90 14.41 3.74
C VAL A 129 2.32 14.25 4.22
N GLN A 130 2.58 13.21 5.01
CA GLN A 130 3.88 12.93 5.59
C GLN A 130 4.59 11.85 4.80
N GLN A 131 5.74 12.19 4.23
CA GLN A 131 6.67 11.28 3.55
C GLN A 131 7.99 11.16 4.32
N ASP A 132 8.79 10.14 4.04
CA ASP A 132 10.14 10.01 4.59
C ASP A 132 11.14 10.98 3.91
N ASN A 133 12.39 10.99 4.37
CA ASN A 133 13.45 11.88 3.87
C ASN A 133 14.28 11.28 2.72
N ALA A 134 13.74 10.33 1.94
CA ALA A 134 14.46 9.75 0.82
C ALA A 134 14.84 10.80 -0.23
N THR A 135 16.03 10.65 -0.83
CA THR A 135 16.57 11.62 -1.79
C THR A 135 15.69 11.84 -3.03
N SER A 136 14.89 10.84 -3.41
CA SER A 136 13.95 10.93 -4.52
C SER A 136 12.67 11.71 -4.19
N HIS A 137 12.44 12.07 -2.93
CA HIS A 137 11.20 12.74 -2.53
C HIS A 137 11.21 14.23 -2.84
N ILE A 138 10.07 14.70 -3.34
CA ILE A 138 9.85 16.09 -3.72
C ILE A 138 9.82 17.00 -2.49
N GLN A 139 10.31 18.23 -2.64
CA GLN A 139 10.35 19.19 -1.54
C GLN A 139 8.94 19.73 -1.24
N PRO A 140 8.60 19.96 0.03
CA PRO A 140 7.32 20.55 0.42
C PRO A 140 6.98 21.91 -0.21
N ASN A 141 7.99 22.70 -0.54
CA ASN A 141 7.85 24.02 -1.15
C ASN A 141 7.88 23.99 -2.69
N ASP A 142 7.86 22.79 -3.29
CA ASP A 142 7.83 22.66 -4.74
C ASP A 142 6.57 23.33 -5.33
N PRO A 143 6.68 24.12 -6.41
CA PRO A 143 5.55 24.82 -7.00
C PRO A 143 4.38 23.91 -7.41
N ASP A 144 4.65 22.71 -7.92
CA ASP A 144 3.62 21.77 -8.33
C ASP A 144 2.90 21.17 -7.12
N VAL A 145 3.62 20.89 -6.04
CA VAL A 145 3.04 20.47 -4.76
C VAL A 145 2.11 21.55 -4.21
N LEU A 146 2.54 22.81 -4.20
CA LEU A 146 1.73 23.92 -3.71
C LEU A 146 0.48 24.15 -4.58
N ARG A 147 0.64 24.07 -5.90
CA ARG A 147 -0.46 24.23 -6.86
C ARG A 147 -1.49 23.12 -6.71
N GLU A 148 -1.08 21.86 -6.80
CA GLU A 148 -2.01 20.73 -6.72
C GLU A 148 -2.58 20.55 -5.31
N GLY A 149 -1.83 20.92 -4.27
CA GLY A 149 -2.30 20.89 -2.90
C GLY A 149 -3.40 21.90 -2.59
N SER A 150 -3.42 23.03 -3.31
CA SER A 150 -4.42 24.10 -3.16
C SER A 150 -5.64 23.96 -4.08
N ARG A 151 -5.65 22.91 -4.92
CA ARG A 151 -6.66 22.71 -5.97
C ARG A 151 -8.03 22.41 -5.36
N ASP A 152 -9.09 22.90 -6.02
CA ASP A 152 -10.49 22.70 -5.64
C ASP A 152 -10.81 23.13 -4.19
N GLY A 153 -10.11 24.12 -3.65
CA GLY A 153 -10.33 24.65 -2.29
C GLY A 153 -9.92 23.69 -1.17
N TRP A 154 -9.01 22.75 -1.47
CA TRP A 154 -8.30 21.97 -0.47
C TRP A 154 -7.01 22.68 -0.03
N ASP A 155 -6.47 22.33 1.14
CA ASP A 155 -5.15 22.78 1.61
C ASP A 155 -4.36 21.52 2.01
N ILE A 156 -3.76 20.86 1.02
CA ILE A 156 -2.91 19.68 1.20
C ILE A 156 -1.46 20.13 1.19
N ARG A 157 -0.73 19.86 2.27
CA ARG A 157 0.68 20.24 2.42
C ARG A 157 1.53 19.03 2.65
N LEU A 158 2.62 18.92 1.90
CA LEU A 158 3.62 17.89 2.11
C LEU A 158 4.51 18.26 3.29
N ILE A 159 4.90 17.28 4.10
CA ILE A 159 5.85 17.43 5.20
C ILE A 159 6.78 16.22 5.23
N PHE A 160 7.97 16.44 5.76
CA PHE A 160 8.91 15.36 6.04
C PHE A 160 8.66 14.76 7.42
N GLN A 161 8.92 13.47 7.54
CA GLN A 161 9.01 12.80 8.82
C GLN A 161 10.20 13.37 9.62
N PRO A 162 10.05 13.55 10.95
CA PRO A 162 11.17 13.91 11.80
C PRO A 162 12.31 12.90 11.66
N PRO A 163 13.58 13.32 11.64
CA PRO A 163 14.73 12.41 11.55
C PRO A 163 14.68 11.32 12.62
N ASN A 164 15.14 10.11 12.27
CA ASN A 164 15.23 8.94 13.17
C ASN A 164 13.93 8.56 13.89
N SER A 165 12.77 8.80 13.29
CA SER A 165 11.48 8.57 13.95
C SER A 165 10.62 7.52 13.23
N PRO A 166 11.12 6.29 12.97
CA PRO A 166 10.38 5.25 12.21
C PRO A 166 9.02 4.92 12.85
N ASP A 167 8.89 5.10 14.16
CA ASP A 167 7.65 4.89 14.93
C ASP A 167 6.54 5.91 14.62
N LEU A 168 6.82 6.95 13.82
CA LEU A 168 5.84 7.95 13.38
C LEU A 168 5.23 7.64 12.01
N ASN A 169 5.50 6.47 11.44
CA ASN A 169 4.86 6.01 10.22
C ASN A 169 4.08 4.70 10.47
N CYS A 170 2.76 4.81 10.54
CA CYS A 170 1.89 3.66 10.78
C CYS A 170 1.96 2.58 9.68
N LEU A 171 2.40 2.94 8.47
CA LEU A 171 2.54 2.00 7.35
C LEU A 171 3.61 0.94 7.64
N GLY A 172 4.76 1.37 8.16
CA GLY A 172 5.88 0.51 8.52
C GLY A 172 5.66 -0.30 9.81
N LEU A 173 4.84 0.21 10.73
CA LEU A 173 4.62 -0.40 12.06
C LEU A 173 3.73 -1.66 12.06
N GLY A 174 3.13 -2.03 10.93
CA GLY A 174 2.38 -3.28 10.85
C GLY A 174 1.45 -3.40 9.64
N TYR A 175 1.05 -2.28 9.03
CA TYR A 175 0.11 -2.28 7.90
C TYR A 175 0.66 -3.08 6.71
N PHE A 176 1.88 -2.78 6.27
CA PHE A 176 2.51 -3.53 5.17
C PHE A 176 2.74 -5.00 5.50
N SER A 177 3.13 -5.29 6.74
CA SER A 177 3.33 -6.66 7.22
C SER A 177 2.02 -7.46 7.19
N ALA A 178 0.90 -6.84 7.57
CA ALA A 178 -0.43 -7.46 7.53
C ALA A 178 -0.86 -7.76 6.08
N ILE A 179 -0.73 -6.78 5.17
CA ILE A 179 -1.05 -6.95 3.75
C ILE A 179 -0.19 -8.07 3.14
N GLN A 180 1.12 -8.05 3.36
CA GLN A 180 2.03 -9.06 2.82
C GLN A 180 1.70 -10.46 3.36
N THR A 181 1.33 -10.56 4.64
CA THR A 181 0.94 -11.83 5.27
C THR A 181 -0.31 -12.41 4.64
N LEU A 182 -1.33 -11.58 4.39
CA LEU A 182 -2.55 -11.99 3.69
C LEU A 182 -2.26 -12.34 2.23
N GLN A 183 -1.44 -11.54 1.54
CA GLN A 183 -1.07 -11.77 0.15
C GLN A 183 -0.42 -13.14 -0.04
N TYR A 184 0.44 -13.55 0.90
CA TYR A 184 1.09 -14.86 0.81
C TYR A 184 0.13 -16.05 0.98
N LYS A 185 -1.12 -15.86 1.41
CA LYS A 185 -2.12 -16.94 1.44
C LYS A 185 -2.56 -17.34 0.03
N THR A 186 -2.36 -16.48 -0.95
CA THR A 186 -2.69 -16.72 -2.35
C THR A 186 -1.41 -16.98 -3.14
N TYR A 187 -1.46 -17.96 -4.05
CA TYR A 187 -0.36 -18.17 -4.99
C TYR A 187 -0.44 -17.14 -6.12
N VAL A 188 0.69 -16.51 -6.42
CA VAL A 188 0.81 -15.46 -7.42
C VAL A 188 1.94 -15.82 -8.39
N SER A 189 1.68 -15.67 -9.69
CA SER A 189 2.64 -16.01 -10.75
C SER A 189 2.91 -14.89 -11.74
N THR A 190 2.17 -13.78 -11.67
CA THR A 190 2.36 -12.60 -12.52
C THR A 190 2.26 -11.32 -11.71
N THR A 191 2.74 -10.20 -12.28
CA THR A 191 2.62 -8.87 -11.67
C THR A 191 1.15 -8.48 -11.51
N GLU A 192 0.28 -8.75 -12.49
CA GLU A 192 -1.15 -8.46 -12.38
C GLU A 192 -1.80 -9.21 -11.21
N GLN A 193 -1.54 -10.51 -11.10
CA GLN A 193 -2.03 -11.32 -9.99
C GLN A 193 -1.51 -10.80 -8.64
N LEU A 194 -0.26 -10.30 -8.57
CA LEU A 194 0.24 -9.71 -7.34
C LEU A 194 -0.56 -8.47 -6.97
N ILE A 195 -0.80 -7.57 -7.93
CA ILE A 195 -1.57 -6.34 -7.72
C ILE A 195 -2.96 -6.68 -7.19
N GLU A 196 -3.70 -7.56 -7.88
CA GLU A 196 -5.04 -7.97 -7.48
C GLU A 196 -5.09 -8.53 -6.05
N VAL A 197 -4.14 -9.41 -5.71
CA VAL A 197 -4.11 -10.02 -4.37
C VAL A 197 -3.71 -9.02 -3.29
N VAL A 198 -2.79 -8.09 -3.58
CA VAL A 198 -2.38 -7.05 -2.63
C VAL A 198 -3.53 -6.06 -2.40
N GLU A 199 -4.25 -5.67 -3.44
CA GLU A 199 -5.45 -4.82 -3.34
C GLU A 199 -6.55 -5.50 -2.51
N ALA A 200 -6.83 -6.78 -2.78
CA ALA A 200 -7.77 -7.56 -1.98
C ALA A 200 -7.33 -7.69 -0.51
N SER A 201 -6.04 -7.91 -0.26
CA SER A 201 -5.45 -7.98 1.08
C SER A 201 -5.55 -6.64 1.84
N THR A 202 -5.47 -5.53 1.12
CA THR A 202 -5.64 -4.18 1.65
C THR A 202 -7.08 -3.92 2.11
N ALA A 203 -8.07 -4.43 1.37
CA ALA A 203 -9.46 -4.38 1.79
C ALA A 203 -9.68 -5.09 3.14
N MET A 204 -8.98 -6.22 3.39
CA MET A 204 -9.13 -7.04 4.60
C MET A 204 -8.32 -6.55 5.83
N SER A 205 -7.14 -5.96 5.63
CA SER A 205 -6.12 -5.80 6.70
C SER A 205 -6.41 -4.72 7.77
N LEU A 206 -7.19 -3.69 7.47
CA LEU A 206 -7.33 -2.56 8.40
C LEU A 206 -8.31 -2.80 9.56
N ASN A 207 -9.18 -3.82 9.47
CA ASN A 207 -10.00 -4.23 10.61
C ASN A 207 -9.14 -4.65 11.84
N PHE A 208 -7.85 -4.95 11.63
CA PHE A 208 -6.93 -5.46 12.65
C PHE A 208 -6.11 -4.38 13.37
N LEU A 209 -5.89 -3.21 12.76
CA LEU A 209 -5.04 -2.14 13.35
C LEU A 209 -5.84 -1.17 14.26
N ILE A 210 -7.16 -1.12 14.09
CA ILE A 210 -8.04 -0.24 14.88
C ILE A 210 -8.29 -0.82 16.28
N SER A 211 -8.31 -2.15 16.44
CA SER A 211 -8.45 -2.80 17.75
C SER A 211 -7.16 -2.73 18.59
N GLY A 212 -5.98 -2.83 17.95
CA GLY A 212 -4.69 -2.85 18.66
C GLY A 212 -4.22 -1.50 19.21
N SER A 213 -4.70 -0.38 18.64
CA SER A 213 -4.31 0.97 19.10
C SER A 213 -5.14 1.49 20.27
N GLN A 214 -6.18 0.77 20.70
CA GLN A 214 -6.91 1.06 21.94
C GLN A 214 -6.37 0.31 23.17
N SER A 215 -5.38 -0.58 23.03
CA SER A 215 -4.88 -1.42 24.13
C SER A 215 -3.35 -1.37 24.34
N CYS A 216 -2.67 -0.29 23.93
CA CYS A 216 -1.24 -0.14 24.21
C CYS A 216 -0.99 0.18 25.69
N ASP A 217 -1.02 -0.84 26.56
CA ASP A 217 -0.44 -0.79 27.90
C ASP A 217 1.00 -1.36 27.86
N VAL A 218 1.97 -0.45 28.02
CA VAL A 218 3.39 -0.49 28.50
C VAL A 218 4.28 -1.75 28.34
N LYS A 219 3.84 -2.89 27.83
CA LYS A 219 4.67 -4.10 27.66
C LYS A 219 4.45 -4.68 26.27
N GLY A 220 5.27 -4.21 25.33
CA GLY A 220 5.26 -4.59 23.91
C GLY A 220 5.48 -6.08 23.65
N ASN A 221 4.46 -6.90 23.90
CA ASN A 221 4.34 -8.27 23.44
C ASN A 221 3.15 -8.37 22.49
N PHE A 222 3.41 -8.54 21.20
CA PHE A 222 2.42 -9.04 20.25
C PHE A 222 2.11 -10.49 20.62
N LEU A 223 0.92 -10.75 21.19
CA LEU A 223 0.43 -12.11 21.35
C LEU A 223 0.02 -12.65 19.98
N ASP A 224 0.71 -13.72 19.57
CA ASP A 224 0.31 -14.61 18.48
C ASP A 224 -1.13 -15.09 18.75
N THR A 225 -2.09 -14.56 17.98
CA THR A 225 -3.48 -15.04 17.97
C THR A 225 -3.76 -15.69 16.63
N SER A 226 -3.02 -16.77 16.39
CA SER A 226 -3.46 -17.87 15.56
C SER A 226 -4.62 -18.60 16.26
N TYR A 227 -5.86 -18.11 16.12
CA TYR A 227 -7.14 -18.87 16.15
C TYR A 227 -8.32 -17.88 16.20
N VAL A 228 -9.01 -17.68 15.08
CA VAL A 228 -10.49 -17.74 15.05
C VAL A 228 -10.86 -18.30 13.67
N MET A 229 -11.12 -19.61 13.70
CA MET A 229 -11.69 -20.42 12.64
C MET A 229 -13.21 -20.13 12.57
N LEU A 230 -13.76 -20.15 11.34
CA LEU A 230 -15.16 -20.35 10.97
C LEU A 230 -16.18 -20.50 12.11
N MET A 231 -17.12 -19.55 12.19
CA MET A 231 -18.57 -19.79 12.05
C MET A 231 -19.24 -18.52 11.53
#